data_AF-Q4CZV4-F1
#
_entry.id   AF-Q4CZV4-F1
#
_cell.length_a   1.000
_cell.length_b   1.000
_cell.length_c   1.000
_cell.angle_alpha   90.00
_cell.angle_beta   90.00
_cell.angle_gamma   90.00
#
_symmetry.space_group_name_H-M   'P 1'
#
loop_
_entity.id
_entity.type
_entity.pdbx_description
1 polymer ?
#
loop_
_entity_poly.entity_id
_entity_poly.type
_entity_poly.pdbx_seq_one_letter_code
_entity_poly.pdbx_strand_id
1 'polypeptide(L)'
;MSGRPEEGLYDNEEIQAPTVPQGDRQRRARSEFEGDTDHSSATRRRLEEARRPQWTMGSTVKEILLEGSTNRANMKLNDFLRSKLGDEWVVERNGNVIMEAFVQEPDAYVQDQRLLRIIFNLTEYQEMERELDEMKILLEAITKLHHEGVDSLEQWRDYEGKDTVTPVARRNLNRVLTQVLREERREAEERARWDQQQIIFNLFAKIEDLLFGGRVRVNDIKLNDFLTLRFGGKGIAATNRDVSLEDFFKDPTRYIRDAGVLGEIQTTGAYARMEKTVREEMGLEEVVRRLSEKGVNNLLRWSKAAEEVKAGVCENAKNSLDAALQEARNRMTTIEAMKLEGYYESVYNASWHHVKEVPGAEGTGMEVKKGKPEQSWTYNEVGDTLEKDDGVQQSGAAPLRLMVLTSDNGWPYSWKRGLNERIHDCYVNCEVERVWQIVKKDLSE
;
A
#
# COMPACT_ATOMS: atom_id res chain seq x y z
N MET A 1 -51.68 16.46 -51.91
CA MET A 1 -52.10 16.64 -50.51
C MET A 1 -52.19 15.27 -49.87
N SER A 2 -51.65 15.13 -48.65
CA SER A 2 -51.41 13.87 -47.94
C SER A 2 -52.62 12.93 -47.82
N GLY A 3 -52.31 11.67 -48.10
CA GLY A 3 -52.67 10.43 -47.40
C GLY A 3 -53.78 10.47 -46.35
N ARG A 4 -54.83 9.70 -46.64
CA ARG A 4 -55.92 9.22 -45.78
C ARG A 4 -55.43 8.34 -44.62
N PRO A 5 -56.29 8.12 -43.59
CA PRO A 5 -55.97 7.39 -42.37
C PRO A 5 -56.40 5.90 -42.45
N GLU A 6 -55.74 5.05 -41.67
CA GLU A 6 -56.26 3.73 -41.27
C GLU A 6 -56.13 3.56 -39.75
N GLU A 7 -57.30 3.43 -39.12
CA GLU A 7 -57.54 2.91 -37.77
C GLU A 7 -57.73 1.38 -37.83
N GLY A 8 -57.37 0.72 -36.72
CA GLY A 8 -57.67 -0.68 -36.38
C GLY A 8 -56.63 -1.17 -35.37
N LEU A 9 -56.79 -1.08 -34.04
CA LEU A 9 -57.70 -1.75 -33.11
C LEU A 9 -57.65 -3.29 -33.13
N TYR A 10 -57.70 -3.86 -31.90
CA TYR A 10 -57.87 -5.25 -31.47
C TYR A 10 -56.54 -6.06 -31.38
N ASP A 11 -56.08 -6.62 -30.26
CA ASP A 11 -56.73 -6.97 -28.98
C ASP A 11 -55.71 -7.05 -27.82
N ASN A 12 -56.19 -6.66 -26.64
CA ASN A 12 -55.64 -7.02 -25.33
C ASN A 12 -56.01 -8.48 -25.02
N GLU A 13 -55.04 -9.35 -24.80
CA GLU A 13 -55.24 -10.57 -24.02
C GLU A 13 -54.22 -10.64 -22.87
N GLU A 14 -54.73 -10.45 -21.66
CA GLU A 14 -54.09 -10.84 -20.40
C GLU A 14 -53.84 -12.35 -20.42
N ILE A 15 -52.59 -12.78 -20.55
CA ILE A 15 -52.20 -14.17 -20.24
C ILE A 15 -51.56 -14.19 -18.86
N GLN A 16 -52.32 -14.75 -17.93
CA GLN A 16 -51.93 -15.02 -16.56
C GLN A 16 -50.68 -15.90 -16.45
N ALA A 17 -49.83 -15.55 -15.50
CA ALA A 17 -48.69 -16.35 -15.07
C ALA A 17 -49.15 -17.70 -14.45
N PRO A 18 -48.45 -18.81 -14.73
CA PRO A 18 -48.84 -20.12 -14.23
C PRO A 18 -48.47 -20.28 -12.75
N THR A 19 -49.49 -20.70 -12.00
CA THR A 19 -49.44 -21.10 -10.60
C THR A 19 -48.50 -22.29 -10.36
N VAL A 20 -47.76 -22.17 -9.26
CA VAL A 20 -46.92 -23.15 -8.55
C VAL A 20 -47.59 -24.53 -8.40
N PRO A 21 -46.86 -25.65 -8.59
CA PRO A 21 -47.28 -26.95 -8.09
C PRO A 21 -47.03 -27.07 -6.58
N GLN A 22 -48.11 -27.26 -5.82
CA GLN A 22 -48.07 -27.86 -4.49
C GLN A 22 -47.58 -29.32 -4.60
N GLY A 23 -46.70 -29.73 -3.70
CA GLY A 23 -46.20 -31.10 -3.64
C GLY A 23 -45.27 -31.35 -2.47
N ASP A 24 -45.87 -31.46 -1.29
CA ASP A 24 -45.34 -31.89 0.00
C ASP A 24 -44.09 -32.79 -0.02
N ARG A 25 -43.09 -32.42 0.78
CA ARG A 25 -42.46 -33.37 1.71
C ARG A 25 -41.72 -32.69 2.86
N GLN A 26 -42.28 -32.90 4.04
CA GLN A 26 -41.69 -32.81 5.37
C GLN A 26 -40.16 -32.91 5.43
N ARG A 27 -39.51 -31.92 6.06
CA ARG A 27 -39.00 -32.08 7.44
C ARG A 27 -38.54 -30.75 8.02
N ARG A 28 -39.28 -30.29 9.03
CA ARG A 28 -38.88 -29.26 9.98
C ARG A 28 -37.78 -29.86 10.87
N ALA A 29 -36.52 -29.62 10.55
CA ALA A 29 -35.40 -29.86 11.46
C ALA A 29 -35.00 -28.50 12.05
N ARG A 30 -35.55 -28.20 13.23
CA ARG A 30 -35.02 -27.17 14.13
C ARG A 30 -33.63 -27.66 14.56
N SER A 31 -32.58 -27.05 14.02
CA SER A 31 -31.21 -27.30 14.45
C SER A 31 -30.80 -26.14 15.36
N GLU A 32 -30.90 -26.38 16.66
CA GLU A 32 -30.16 -25.63 17.68
C GLU A 32 -28.69 -25.98 17.49
N PHE A 33 -27.94 -25.09 16.84
CA PHE A 33 -26.49 -25.05 16.93
C PHE A 33 -26.10 -23.60 17.21
N GLU A 34 -26.18 -23.25 18.50
CA GLU A 34 -25.17 -22.41 19.16
C GLU A 34 -23.80 -23.05 18.88
N GLY A 35 -23.21 -22.71 17.74
CA GLY A 35 -21.82 -22.97 17.46
C GLY A 35 -21.03 -21.77 17.94
N ASP A 36 -20.45 -21.88 19.13
CA ASP A 36 -19.37 -21.03 19.62
C ASP A 36 -18.39 -20.78 18.46
N THR A 37 -18.54 -19.63 17.82
CA THR A 37 -17.71 -19.24 16.70
C THR A 37 -16.40 -18.76 17.30
N ASP A 38 -15.34 -19.53 17.04
CA ASP A 38 -13.95 -19.30 17.43
C ASP A 38 -13.44 -17.87 17.10
N HIS A 39 -13.87 -16.89 17.88
CA HIS A 39 -13.30 -15.53 17.85
C HIS A 39 -11.93 -15.47 18.56
N SER A 40 -11.49 -16.56 19.19
CA SER A 40 -10.21 -16.65 19.89
C SER A 40 -9.02 -16.52 18.93
N SER A 41 -9.07 -17.18 17.77
CA SER A 41 -7.95 -17.24 16.83
C SER A 41 -7.64 -15.92 16.14
N ALA A 42 -8.68 -15.20 15.69
CA ALA A 42 -8.52 -13.94 14.96
C ALA A 42 -8.13 -12.78 15.90
N THR A 43 -8.70 -12.76 17.11
CA THR A 43 -8.39 -11.74 18.12
C THR A 43 -6.96 -11.93 18.64
N ARG A 44 -6.51 -13.16 18.86
CA ARG A 44 -5.12 -13.45 19.25
C ARG A 44 -4.13 -13.04 18.17
N ARG A 45 -4.45 -13.29 16.89
CA ARG A 45 -3.57 -12.90 15.77
C ARG A 45 -3.40 -11.37 15.67
N ARG A 46 -4.48 -10.60 15.84
CA ARG A 46 -4.40 -9.12 15.89
C ARG A 46 -3.61 -8.61 17.08
N LEU A 47 -3.77 -9.22 18.26
CA LEU A 47 -3.06 -8.81 19.47
C LEU A 47 -1.56 -9.17 19.39
N GLU A 48 -1.22 -10.30 18.76
CA GLU A 48 0.16 -10.71 18.51
C GLU A 48 0.83 -9.86 17.40
N GLU A 49 0.10 -9.47 16.34
CA GLU A 49 0.60 -8.52 15.34
C GLU A 49 0.84 -7.12 15.92
N ALA A 50 -0.04 -6.64 16.79
CA ALA A 50 0.13 -5.33 17.46
C ALA A 50 1.33 -5.28 18.43
N ARG A 51 1.85 -6.43 18.85
CA ARG A 51 3.01 -6.52 19.77
C ARG A 51 4.35 -6.63 19.06
N ARG A 52 4.39 -6.86 17.74
CA ARG A 52 5.64 -6.86 16.99
C ARG A 52 6.00 -5.43 16.63
N PRO A 53 7.26 -4.99 16.80
CA PRO A 53 7.70 -3.71 16.27
C PRO A 53 7.40 -3.66 14.77
N GLN A 54 6.64 -2.66 14.32
CA GLN A 54 6.53 -2.37 12.90
C GLN A 54 7.84 -1.73 12.46
N TRP A 55 8.78 -2.57 12.04
CA TRP A 55 10.05 -2.11 11.49
C TRP A 55 9.80 -1.31 10.21
N THR A 56 10.54 -0.22 10.06
CA THR A 56 10.54 0.63 8.86
C THR A 56 11.98 0.85 8.40
N MET A 57 12.19 1.46 7.23
CA MET A 57 13.54 1.82 6.77
C MET A 57 14.28 2.78 7.74
N GLY A 58 13.53 3.55 8.54
CA GLY A 58 14.09 4.42 9.58
C GLY A 58 14.43 3.72 10.90
N SER A 59 14.14 2.42 11.05
CA SER A 59 14.49 1.67 12.25
C SER A 59 16.00 1.54 12.42
N THR A 60 16.47 1.65 13.65
CA THR A 60 17.91 1.65 13.92
C THR A 60 18.49 0.24 13.95
N VAL A 61 19.74 0.09 13.50
CA VAL A 61 20.49 -1.16 13.58
C VAL A 61 20.54 -1.69 15.01
N LYS A 62 20.73 -0.78 15.99
CA LYS A 62 20.76 -1.12 17.41
C LYS A 62 19.44 -1.74 17.90
N GLU A 63 18.30 -1.14 17.58
CA GLU A 63 16.99 -1.67 17.97
C GLU A 63 16.72 -3.04 17.35
N ILE A 64 17.10 -3.23 16.10
CA ILE A 64 16.91 -4.49 15.38
C ILE A 64 17.81 -5.60 15.95
N LEU A 65 19.08 -5.30 16.19
CA LEU A 65 20.03 -6.30 16.67
C LEU A 65 19.78 -6.68 18.13
N LEU A 66 19.32 -5.74 18.95
CA LEU A 66 18.94 -6.01 20.34
C LEU A 66 17.45 -6.37 20.48
N GLU A 67 16.76 -6.71 19.39
CA GLU A 67 15.36 -7.16 19.44
C GLU A 67 15.24 -8.42 20.30
N GLY A 68 14.48 -8.33 21.40
CA GLY A 68 14.28 -9.43 22.33
C GLY A 68 15.41 -9.65 23.33
N SER A 69 16.46 -8.81 23.33
CA SER A 69 17.46 -8.83 24.40
C SER A 69 16.76 -8.61 25.73
N THR A 70 16.94 -9.54 26.68
CA THR A 70 16.27 -9.47 27.97
C THR A 70 17.13 -8.70 28.97
N ASN A 71 16.49 -8.01 29.91
CA ASN A 71 17.19 -7.40 31.05
C ASN A 71 17.75 -8.45 32.05
N ARG A 72 17.82 -9.73 31.68
CA ARG A 72 18.27 -10.81 32.58
C ARG A 72 19.71 -10.63 33.02
N ALA A 73 20.54 -10.03 32.17
CA ALA A 73 21.90 -9.59 32.49
C ALA A 73 21.97 -8.65 33.72
N ASN A 74 20.93 -7.83 33.92
CA ASN A 74 20.81 -6.91 35.06
C ASN A 74 20.31 -7.59 36.35
N MET A 75 19.91 -8.87 36.31
CA MET A 75 19.55 -9.62 37.51
C MET A 75 20.76 -9.75 38.43
N LYS A 76 20.58 -9.62 39.74
CA LYS A 76 21.68 -9.84 40.70
C LYS A 76 21.92 -11.33 40.92
N LEU A 77 23.16 -11.70 41.21
CA LEU A 77 23.54 -13.07 41.52
C LEU A 77 22.67 -13.68 42.63
N ASN A 78 22.49 -13.00 43.76
CA ASN A 78 21.66 -13.52 44.85
C ASN A 78 20.18 -13.67 44.48
N ASP A 79 19.66 -12.79 43.61
CA ASP A 79 18.28 -12.93 43.14
C ASP A 79 18.14 -14.16 42.23
N PHE A 80 19.14 -14.40 41.37
CA PHE A 80 19.25 -15.62 40.57
C PHE A 80 19.33 -16.87 41.45
N LEU A 81 20.25 -16.90 42.43
CA LEU A 81 20.45 -18.04 43.32
C LEU A 81 19.20 -18.32 44.16
N ARG A 82 18.55 -17.31 44.73
CA ARG A 82 17.26 -17.47 45.43
C ARG A 82 16.20 -18.07 44.55
N SER A 83 16.12 -17.64 43.29
CA SER A 83 15.11 -18.13 42.35
C SER A 83 15.32 -19.58 41.90
N LYS A 84 16.55 -20.10 41.93
CA LYS A 84 16.90 -21.44 41.41
C LYS A 84 17.31 -22.46 42.45
N LEU A 85 18.00 -22.02 43.50
CA LEU A 85 18.57 -22.87 44.55
C LEU A 85 17.93 -22.63 45.93
N GLY A 86 17.23 -21.50 46.12
CA GLY A 86 16.59 -21.11 47.38
C GLY A 86 17.48 -20.23 48.27
N ASP A 87 16.95 -19.80 49.42
CA ASP A 87 17.61 -18.85 50.34
C ASP A 87 18.87 -19.41 51.04
N GLU A 88 19.08 -20.73 51.02
CA GLU A 88 20.24 -21.38 51.65
C GLU A 88 21.56 -21.09 50.92
N TRP A 89 21.52 -20.77 49.62
CA TRP A 89 22.69 -20.63 48.76
C TRP A 89 23.11 -19.18 48.51
N VAL A 90 22.65 -18.24 49.34
CA VAL A 90 22.92 -16.80 49.18
C VAL A 90 24.38 -16.46 49.49
N VAL A 91 25.00 -15.64 48.65
CA VAL A 91 26.39 -15.17 48.79
C VAL A 91 26.40 -13.83 49.53
N GLU A 92 26.96 -13.80 50.74
CA GLU A 92 26.88 -12.61 51.63
C GLU A 92 27.68 -11.39 51.14
N ARG A 93 28.95 -11.59 50.76
CA ARG A 93 29.87 -10.46 50.48
C ARG A 93 29.77 -9.93 49.05
N ASN A 94 29.49 -10.81 48.09
CA ASN A 94 29.61 -10.54 46.66
C ASN A 94 28.32 -10.82 45.86
N GLY A 95 27.23 -11.22 46.50
CA GLY A 95 26.03 -11.65 45.80
C GLY A 95 25.14 -10.55 45.21
N ASN A 96 25.49 -9.27 45.42
CA ASN A 96 24.81 -8.13 44.79
C ASN A 96 25.38 -7.77 43.41
N VAL A 97 26.33 -8.53 42.88
CA VAL A 97 26.86 -8.37 41.52
C VAL A 97 25.77 -8.67 40.49
N ILE A 98 25.76 -7.92 39.38
CA ILE A 98 24.93 -8.26 38.20
C ILE A 98 25.42 -9.58 37.59
N MET A 99 24.50 -10.39 37.07
CA MET A 99 24.85 -11.67 36.48
C MET A 99 25.85 -11.54 35.32
N GLU A 100 25.80 -10.45 34.55
CA GLU A 100 26.79 -10.19 33.49
C GLU A 100 28.24 -10.21 34.00
N ALA A 101 28.52 -9.51 35.09
CA ALA A 101 29.87 -9.49 35.66
C ALA A 101 30.23 -10.83 36.31
N PHE A 102 29.25 -11.52 36.91
CA PHE A 102 29.47 -12.86 37.45
C PHE A 102 29.80 -13.89 36.37
N VAL A 103 29.11 -13.86 35.22
CA VAL A 103 29.37 -14.78 34.10
C VAL A 103 30.77 -14.57 33.53
N GLN A 104 31.25 -13.33 33.47
CA GLN A 104 32.60 -13.02 32.98
C GLN A 104 33.70 -13.55 33.91
N GLU A 105 33.54 -13.40 35.23
CA GLU A 105 34.57 -13.77 36.21
C GLU A 105 33.96 -14.47 37.45
N PRO A 106 33.44 -15.70 37.33
CA PRO A 106 32.69 -16.36 38.40
C PRO A 106 33.51 -16.57 39.69
N ASP A 107 34.81 -16.90 39.54
CA ASP A 107 35.74 -17.12 40.65
C ASP A 107 36.04 -15.83 41.45
N ALA A 108 35.83 -14.64 40.87
CA ALA A 108 36.01 -13.37 41.58
C ALA A 108 34.93 -13.13 42.63
N TYR A 109 33.74 -13.72 42.44
CA TYR A 109 32.56 -13.48 43.28
C TYR A 109 32.21 -14.67 44.18
N VAL A 110 32.39 -15.91 43.71
CA VAL A 110 32.07 -17.13 44.47
C VAL A 110 33.32 -17.99 44.63
N GLN A 111 33.84 -18.06 45.86
CA GLN A 111 35.02 -18.86 46.18
C GLN A 111 34.68 -20.35 46.41
N ASP A 112 33.43 -20.66 46.76
CA ASP A 112 32.99 -22.04 46.96
C ASP A 112 32.87 -22.76 45.61
N GLN A 113 33.87 -23.59 45.33
CA GLN A 113 33.95 -24.40 44.12
C GLN A 113 32.81 -25.42 43.99
N ARG A 114 32.18 -25.85 45.09
CA ARG A 114 30.98 -26.71 45.03
C ARG A 114 29.78 -25.92 44.53
N LEU A 115 29.59 -24.70 45.03
CA LEU A 115 28.52 -23.81 44.58
C LEU A 115 28.71 -23.43 43.11
N LEU A 116 29.92 -23.07 42.68
CA LEU A 116 30.21 -22.82 41.25
C LEU A 116 29.85 -24.02 40.39
N ARG A 117 30.25 -25.24 40.80
CA ARG A 117 29.89 -26.47 40.08
C ARG A 117 28.38 -26.68 40.00
N ILE A 118 27.62 -26.32 41.03
CA ILE A 118 26.15 -26.38 40.99
C ILE A 118 25.62 -25.35 39.99
N ILE A 119 26.09 -24.10 40.05
CA ILE A 119 25.66 -23.01 39.16
C ILE A 119 25.92 -23.34 37.69
N PHE A 120 27.13 -23.82 37.35
CA PHE A 120 27.49 -24.17 35.96
C PHE A 120 26.66 -25.31 35.37
N ASN A 121 26.06 -26.16 36.22
CA ASN A 121 25.16 -27.23 35.79
C ASN A 121 23.70 -26.77 35.65
N LEU A 122 23.34 -25.56 36.09
CA LEU A 122 22.00 -25.02 35.88
C LEU A 122 21.81 -24.66 34.41
N THR A 123 20.72 -25.16 33.81
CA THR A 123 20.37 -24.85 32.41
C THR A 123 20.21 -23.36 32.20
N GLU A 124 19.62 -22.64 33.16
CA GLU A 124 19.40 -21.19 33.07
C GLU A 124 20.69 -20.37 33.14
N TYR A 125 21.73 -20.87 33.84
CA TYR A 125 23.04 -20.22 33.81
C TYR A 125 23.68 -20.40 32.42
N GLN A 126 23.64 -21.61 31.87
CA GLN A 126 24.19 -21.89 30.53
C GLN A 126 23.45 -21.12 29.42
N GLU A 127 22.12 -20.96 29.55
CA GLU A 127 21.35 -20.10 28.65
C GLU A 127 21.79 -18.64 28.76
N MET A 128 21.93 -18.12 29.98
CA MET A 128 22.36 -16.75 30.22
C MET A 128 23.78 -16.48 29.72
N GLU A 129 24.71 -17.43 29.91
CA GLU A 129 26.07 -17.35 29.36
C GLU A 129 26.04 -17.23 27.83
N ARG A 130 25.25 -18.09 27.14
CA ARG A 130 25.07 -18.00 25.68
C ARG A 130 24.43 -16.68 25.24
N GLU A 131 23.42 -16.20 25.97
CA GLU A 131 22.75 -14.91 25.69
C GLU A 131 23.74 -13.75 25.80
N LEU A 132 24.62 -13.74 26.82
CA LEU A 132 25.63 -12.71 27.02
C LEU A 132 26.73 -12.75 25.96
N ASP A 133 27.19 -13.95 25.58
CA ASP A 133 28.15 -14.12 24.49
C ASP A 133 27.59 -13.62 23.16
N GLU A 134 26.34 -13.97 22.84
CA GLU A 134 25.66 -13.48 21.63
C GLU A 134 25.44 -11.96 21.68
N MET A 135 25.01 -11.43 22.83
CA MET A 135 24.85 -9.99 23.03
C MET A 135 26.16 -9.24 22.84
N LYS A 136 27.29 -9.76 23.33
CA LYS A 136 28.62 -9.18 23.12
C LYS A 136 28.98 -9.12 21.63
N ILE A 137 28.77 -10.22 20.90
CA ILE A 137 28.98 -10.29 19.44
C ILE A 137 28.12 -9.24 18.71
N LEU A 138 26.87 -9.07 19.14
CA LEU A 138 25.95 -8.09 18.56
C LEU A 138 26.37 -6.65 18.87
N LEU A 139 26.83 -6.36 20.09
CA LEU A 139 27.34 -5.05 20.49
C LEU A 139 28.61 -4.67 19.71
N GLU A 140 29.54 -5.60 19.51
CA GLU A 140 30.71 -5.41 18.65
C GLU A 140 30.32 -5.15 17.19
N ALA A 141 29.28 -5.82 16.70
CA ALA A 141 28.76 -5.55 15.35
C ALA A 141 28.11 -4.17 15.24
N ILE A 142 27.37 -3.73 16.27
CA ILE A 142 26.76 -2.38 16.32
C ILE A 142 27.85 -1.31 16.30
N THR A 143 28.88 -1.43 17.14
CA THR A 143 29.96 -0.43 17.20
C THR A 143 30.73 -0.37 15.88
N LYS A 144 31.03 -1.52 15.28
CA LYS A 144 31.64 -1.59 13.94
C LYS A 144 30.78 -0.89 12.88
N LEU A 145 29.50 -1.23 12.79
CA LEU A 145 28.58 -0.65 11.81
C LEU A 145 28.43 0.87 12.00
N HIS A 146 28.34 1.33 13.24
CA HIS A 146 28.32 2.77 13.56
C HIS A 146 29.58 3.49 13.06
N HIS A 147 30.76 2.90 13.25
CA HIS A 147 32.02 3.46 12.73
C HIS A 147 32.10 3.46 11.20
N GLU A 148 31.37 2.57 10.53
CA GLU A 148 31.23 2.52 9.07
C GLU A 148 30.03 3.34 8.54
N GLY A 149 29.34 4.07 9.42
CA GLY A 149 28.22 4.96 9.05
C GLY A 149 26.90 4.26 8.77
N VAL A 150 26.70 3.06 9.33
CA VAL A 150 25.49 2.25 9.16
C VAL A 150 24.72 2.17 10.49
N ASP A 151 23.82 3.12 10.69
CA ASP A 151 22.99 3.27 11.89
C ASP A 151 21.53 2.91 11.67
N SER A 152 21.05 2.97 10.44
CA SER A 152 19.66 2.68 10.06
C SER A 152 19.54 1.46 9.15
N LEU A 153 18.32 0.90 9.09
CA LEU A 153 17.98 -0.17 8.16
C LEU A 153 18.11 0.25 6.69
N GLU A 154 17.80 1.52 6.39
CA GLU A 154 18.01 2.12 5.06
C GLU A 154 19.49 2.11 4.67
N GLN A 155 20.38 2.51 5.58
CA GLN A 155 21.82 2.45 5.32
C GLN A 155 22.31 1.00 5.21
N TRP A 156 21.79 0.10 6.04
CA TRP A 156 22.07 -1.33 5.92
C TRP A 156 21.63 -1.89 4.57
N ARG A 157 20.54 -1.40 3.98
CA ARG A 157 20.05 -1.85 2.67
C ARG A 157 21.13 -1.68 1.59
N ASP A 158 21.72 -0.50 1.51
CA ASP A 158 22.72 -0.13 0.49
C ASP A 158 24.17 -0.43 0.91
N TYR A 159 24.42 -0.80 2.16
CA TYR A 159 25.75 -1.12 2.66
C TYR A 159 26.37 -2.33 1.95
N GLU A 160 27.54 -2.14 1.33
CA GLU A 160 28.17 -3.18 0.50
C GLU A 160 28.96 -4.21 1.35
N GLY A 161 29.47 -3.81 2.52
CA GLY A 161 30.31 -4.63 3.41
C GLY A 161 29.58 -5.68 4.25
N LYS A 162 28.38 -6.12 3.84
CA LYS A 162 27.54 -7.05 4.63
C LYS A 162 28.25 -8.35 4.95
N ASP A 163 29.15 -8.82 4.09
CA ASP A 163 29.95 -10.02 4.27
C ASP A 163 30.99 -9.93 5.39
N THR A 164 31.37 -8.70 5.77
CA THR A 164 32.33 -8.45 6.86
C THR A 164 31.68 -8.44 8.25
N VAL A 165 30.35 -8.42 8.32
CA VAL A 165 29.58 -8.39 9.56
C VAL A 165 29.38 -9.80 10.10
N THR A 166 29.30 -9.93 11.42
CA THR A 166 29.11 -11.24 12.08
C THR A 166 27.86 -11.94 11.53
N PRO A 167 27.90 -13.27 11.28
CA PRO A 167 26.80 -13.97 10.65
C PRO A 167 25.45 -13.83 11.36
N VAL A 168 25.47 -13.71 12.70
CA VAL A 168 24.28 -13.50 13.54
C VAL A 168 23.68 -12.11 13.28
N ALA A 169 24.48 -11.05 13.38
CA ALA A 169 24.00 -9.69 13.16
C ALA A 169 23.46 -9.51 11.73
N ARG A 170 24.20 -10.02 10.73
CA ARG A 170 23.76 -10.00 9.33
C ARG A 170 22.44 -10.75 9.13
N ARG A 171 22.27 -11.92 9.74
CA ARG A 171 21.02 -12.70 9.67
C ARG A 171 19.85 -11.90 10.24
N ASN A 172 20.03 -11.25 11.38
CA ASN A 172 18.97 -10.49 12.05
C ASN A 172 18.56 -9.26 11.23
N LEU A 173 19.53 -8.47 10.75
CA LEU A 173 19.25 -7.31 9.89
C LEU A 173 18.61 -7.71 8.57
N ASN A 174 19.12 -8.75 7.89
CA ASN A 174 18.54 -9.20 6.62
C ASN A 174 17.13 -9.78 6.80
N ARG A 175 16.83 -10.43 7.93
CA ARG A 175 15.47 -10.88 8.26
C ARG A 175 14.51 -9.70 8.33
N VAL A 176 14.88 -8.63 9.04
CA VAL A 176 14.05 -7.43 9.16
C VAL A 176 13.94 -6.69 7.83
N LEU A 177 15.06 -6.48 7.13
CA LEU A 177 15.06 -5.85 5.80
C LEU A 177 14.13 -6.60 4.82
N THR A 178 14.17 -7.94 4.83
CA THR A 178 13.30 -8.77 4.00
C THR A 178 11.82 -8.57 4.34
N GLN A 179 11.47 -8.38 5.62
CA GLN A 179 10.09 -8.10 6.03
C GLN A 179 9.64 -6.73 5.53
N VAL A 180 10.44 -5.69 5.74
CA VAL A 180 10.14 -4.31 5.30
C VAL A 180 9.98 -4.25 3.79
N LEU A 181 10.92 -4.81 3.02
CA LEU A 181 10.85 -4.82 1.55
C LEU A 181 9.61 -5.57 1.02
N ARG A 182 9.16 -6.63 1.69
CA ARG A 182 7.92 -7.33 1.30
C ARG A 182 6.69 -6.46 1.54
N GLU A 183 6.68 -5.73 2.64
CA GLU A 183 5.57 -4.85 3.01
C GLU A 183 5.50 -3.64 2.07
N GLU A 184 6.62 -2.98 1.81
CA GLU A 184 6.72 -1.89 0.83
C GLU A 184 6.25 -2.34 -0.55
N ARG A 185 6.64 -3.56 -0.97
CA ARG A 185 6.19 -4.15 -2.24
C ARG A 185 4.69 -4.43 -2.24
N ARG A 186 4.13 -4.95 -1.14
CA ARG A 186 2.69 -5.19 -1.00
C ARG A 186 1.92 -3.88 -1.11
N GLU A 187 2.37 -2.83 -0.43
CA GLU A 187 1.77 -1.50 -0.48
C GLU A 187 1.89 -0.85 -1.86
N ALA A 188 3.05 -0.99 -2.53
CA ALA A 188 3.23 -0.51 -3.90
C ALA A 188 2.31 -1.25 -4.88
N GLU A 189 2.14 -2.57 -4.74
CA GLU A 189 1.19 -3.35 -5.54
C GLU A 189 -0.27 -2.99 -5.23
N GLU A 190 -0.60 -2.65 -3.99
CA GLU A 190 -1.94 -2.15 -3.62
C GLU A 190 -2.23 -0.79 -4.22
N ARG A 191 -1.28 0.14 -4.14
CA ARG A 191 -1.38 1.46 -4.80
C ARG A 191 -1.51 1.30 -6.30
N ALA A 192 -0.70 0.46 -6.91
CA ALA A 192 -0.80 0.10 -8.33
C ALA A 192 -2.18 -0.46 -8.70
N ARG A 193 -2.80 -1.30 -7.85
CA ARG A 193 -4.17 -1.79 -8.06
C ARG A 193 -5.19 -0.66 -8.00
N TRP A 194 -5.05 0.27 -7.05
CA TRP A 194 -5.90 1.46 -7.00
C TRP A 194 -5.75 2.30 -8.26
N ASP A 195 -4.52 2.60 -8.66
CA ASP A 195 -4.22 3.35 -9.87
C ASP A 195 -4.79 2.64 -11.10
N GLN A 196 -4.66 1.31 -11.19
CA GLN A 196 -5.24 0.51 -12.27
C GLN A 196 -6.77 0.59 -12.31
N GLN A 197 -7.45 0.57 -11.16
CA GLN A 197 -8.90 0.76 -11.08
C GLN A 197 -9.29 2.20 -11.46
N GLN A 198 -8.41 3.17 -11.19
CA GLN A 198 -8.53 4.56 -11.63
C GLN A 198 -8.05 4.80 -13.06
N ILE A 199 -7.46 3.82 -13.76
CA ILE A 199 -7.20 3.94 -15.20
C ILE A 199 -8.57 4.08 -15.84
N ILE A 200 -8.91 5.34 -16.11
CA ILE A 200 -10.00 5.68 -17.00
C ILE A 200 -9.51 5.13 -18.34
N PHE A 201 -10.09 4.00 -18.75
CA PHE A 201 -10.02 3.54 -20.14
C PHE A 201 -10.68 4.62 -20.99
N ASN A 202 -9.91 5.66 -21.29
CA ASN A 202 -10.23 6.70 -22.24
C ASN A 202 -9.29 6.55 -23.42
N LEU A 203 -9.67 7.15 -24.54
CA LEU A 203 -8.85 7.10 -25.76
C LEU A 203 -7.49 7.80 -25.59
N PHE A 204 -7.24 8.53 -24.49
CA PHE A 204 -5.98 9.23 -24.24
C PHE A 204 -5.01 8.49 -23.31
N ALA A 205 -5.39 7.32 -22.79
CA ALA A 205 -4.52 6.48 -21.97
C ALA A 205 -3.22 6.16 -22.71
N LYS A 206 -2.07 6.28 -22.02
CA LYS A 206 -0.75 6.01 -22.60
C LYS A 206 -0.59 4.52 -22.88
N ILE A 207 0.08 4.20 -23.98
CA ILE A 207 0.37 2.80 -24.36
C ILE A 207 1.20 2.10 -23.29
N GLU A 208 2.16 2.81 -22.68
CA GLU A 208 2.99 2.30 -21.58
C GLU A 208 2.11 1.84 -20.40
N ASP A 209 1.24 2.71 -19.89
CA ASP A 209 0.35 2.42 -18.76
C ASP A 209 -0.55 1.20 -19.04
N LEU A 210 -1.03 1.06 -20.28
CA LEU A 210 -1.87 -0.06 -20.71
C LEU A 210 -1.11 -1.39 -20.81
N LEU A 211 0.13 -1.39 -21.30
CA LEU A 211 0.93 -2.62 -21.46
C LEU A 211 1.49 -3.12 -20.12
N PHE A 212 1.94 -2.22 -19.26
CA PHE A 212 2.41 -2.58 -17.91
C PHE A 212 1.25 -2.80 -16.93
N GLY A 213 0.07 -2.25 -17.23
CA GLY A 213 -1.15 -2.43 -16.44
C GLY A 213 -1.08 -1.74 -15.08
N GLY A 214 -0.34 -0.64 -14.97
CA GLY A 214 -0.09 0.06 -13.71
C GLY A 214 0.71 -0.74 -12.67
N ARG A 215 1.24 -1.93 -13.02
CA ARG A 215 2.00 -2.78 -12.09
C ARG A 215 3.34 -2.14 -11.74
N VAL A 216 3.83 -2.47 -10.54
CA VAL A 216 5.21 -2.16 -10.14
C VAL A 216 6.17 -2.86 -11.08
N ARG A 217 7.03 -2.09 -11.77
CA ARG A 217 8.01 -2.64 -12.70
C ARG A 217 9.09 -3.40 -11.95
N VAL A 218 9.35 -4.63 -12.38
CA VAL A 218 10.32 -5.52 -11.74
C VAL A 218 11.74 -5.24 -12.20
N ASN A 219 11.91 -4.77 -13.44
CA ASN A 219 13.18 -4.35 -14.02
C ASN A 219 13.89 -3.26 -13.19
N ASP A 220 13.14 -2.36 -12.55
CA ASP A 220 13.62 -1.25 -11.72
C ASP A 220 14.08 -1.68 -10.32
N ILE A 221 13.78 -2.91 -9.88
CA ILE A 221 14.22 -3.41 -8.58
C ILE A 221 15.75 -3.46 -8.54
N LYS A 222 16.35 -3.06 -7.42
CA LYS A 222 17.81 -3.17 -7.23
C LYS A 222 18.24 -4.63 -7.03
N LEU A 223 19.43 -4.98 -7.52
CA LEU A 223 20.03 -6.30 -7.37
C LEU A 223 20.10 -6.74 -5.91
N ASN A 224 20.57 -5.88 -5.00
CA ASN A 224 20.70 -6.21 -3.59
C ASN A 224 19.34 -6.46 -2.92
N ASP A 225 18.29 -5.75 -3.32
CA ASP A 225 16.93 -6.00 -2.84
C ASP A 225 16.44 -7.37 -3.31
N PHE A 226 16.66 -7.71 -4.58
CA PHE A 226 16.34 -9.02 -5.13
C PHE A 226 17.08 -10.14 -4.39
N LEU A 227 18.39 -10.00 -4.18
CA LEU A 227 19.21 -10.96 -3.45
C LEU A 227 18.77 -11.11 -2.00
N THR A 228 18.40 -10.00 -1.35
CA THR A 228 17.85 -10.02 0.01
C THR A 228 16.52 -10.75 0.05
N LEU A 229 15.57 -10.38 -0.81
CA LEU A 229 14.21 -10.92 -0.85
C LEU A 229 14.14 -12.41 -1.18
N ARG A 230 15.01 -12.90 -2.06
CA ARG A 230 14.97 -14.27 -2.58
C ARG A 230 16.04 -15.20 -2.02
N PHE A 231 17.18 -14.65 -1.60
CA PHE A 231 18.35 -15.42 -1.20
C PHE A 231 18.92 -15.00 0.17
N GLY A 232 18.20 -14.16 0.95
CA GLY A 232 18.63 -13.75 2.29
C GLY A 232 19.90 -12.89 2.30
N GLY A 233 20.21 -12.26 1.17
CA GLY A 233 21.43 -11.48 0.97
C GLY A 233 22.64 -12.30 0.51
N LYS A 234 22.45 -13.59 0.22
CA LYS A 234 23.49 -14.40 -0.43
C LYS A 234 23.82 -13.83 -1.81
N GLY A 235 25.10 -13.65 -2.09
CA GLY A 235 25.59 -13.01 -3.31
C GLY A 235 25.82 -11.50 -3.19
N ILE A 236 25.44 -10.87 -2.08
CA ILE A 236 25.85 -9.49 -1.79
C ILE A 236 27.30 -9.53 -1.28
N ALA A 237 28.16 -8.76 -1.91
CA ALA A 237 29.56 -8.61 -1.55
C ALA A 237 30.01 -7.17 -1.78
N ALA A 238 31.03 -6.73 -1.04
CA ALA A 238 31.60 -5.38 -1.19
C ALA A 238 32.11 -5.07 -2.61
N THR A 239 32.34 -6.09 -3.44
CA THR A 239 32.78 -5.94 -4.82
C THR A 239 31.67 -5.74 -5.84
N ASN A 240 30.41 -5.96 -5.44
CA ASN A 240 29.27 -6.06 -6.33
C ASN A 240 28.52 -4.72 -6.35
N ARG A 241 28.50 -4.07 -7.51
CA ARG A 241 27.75 -2.81 -7.68
C ARG A 241 26.26 -3.12 -7.69
N ASP A 242 25.51 -2.39 -6.87
CA ASP A 242 24.06 -2.47 -6.87
C ASP A 242 23.47 -1.76 -8.10
N VAL A 243 22.78 -2.52 -8.94
CA VAL A 243 22.20 -2.07 -10.21
C VAL A 243 20.76 -2.53 -10.34
N SER A 244 20.01 -1.94 -11.29
CA SER A 244 18.67 -2.44 -11.62
C SER A 244 18.75 -3.88 -12.14
N LEU A 245 17.66 -4.63 -11.96
CA LEU A 245 17.57 -5.97 -12.52
C LEU A 245 17.66 -5.95 -14.05
N GLU A 246 17.17 -4.89 -14.69
CA GLU A 246 17.34 -4.68 -16.13
C GLU A 246 18.82 -4.77 -16.56
N ASP A 247 19.71 -4.06 -15.88
CA ASP A 247 21.13 -4.06 -16.18
C ASP A 247 21.80 -5.35 -15.75
N PHE A 248 21.42 -5.89 -14.58
CA PHE A 248 21.95 -7.15 -14.08
C PHE A 248 21.71 -8.31 -15.05
N PHE A 249 20.50 -8.45 -15.60
CA PHE A 249 20.18 -9.57 -16.50
C PHE A 249 20.76 -9.43 -17.92
N LYS A 250 21.32 -8.26 -18.28
CA LYS A 250 22.12 -8.11 -19.52
C LYS A 250 23.42 -8.90 -19.43
N ASP A 251 24.11 -8.83 -18.28
CA ASP A 251 25.34 -9.57 -18.01
C ASP A 251 25.53 -9.83 -16.51
N PRO A 252 24.96 -10.92 -15.96
CA PRO A 252 25.05 -11.23 -14.53
C PRO A 252 26.49 -11.42 -14.02
N THR A 253 27.40 -11.88 -14.89
CA THR A 253 28.80 -12.18 -14.53
C THR A 253 29.61 -10.93 -14.22
N ARG A 254 29.19 -9.79 -14.77
CA ARG A 254 29.80 -8.48 -14.49
C ARG A 254 29.54 -8.00 -13.06
N TYR A 255 28.42 -8.40 -12.47
CA TYR A 255 27.95 -7.89 -11.18
C TYR A 255 28.16 -8.87 -10.03
N ILE A 256 28.08 -10.18 -10.29
CA ILE A 256 28.43 -11.23 -9.32
C ILE A 256 29.67 -11.96 -9.86
N ARG A 257 30.85 -11.58 -9.36
CA ARG A 257 32.15 -12.11 -9.84
C ARG A 257 32.43 -13.54 -9.36
N ASP A 258 31.84 -13.93 -8.23
CA ASP A 258 31.93 -15.30 -7.73
C ASP A 258 31.04 -16.22 -8.59
N ALA A 259 31.68 -16.97 -9.48
CA ALA A 259 31.01 -17.89 -10.38
C ALA A 259 30.29 -19.03 -9.65
N GLY A 260 30.76 -19.45 -8.48
CA GLY A 260 30.10 -20.48 -7.67
C GLY A 260 28.79 -19.96 -7.10
N VAL A 261 28.82 -18.78 -6.47
CA VAL A 261 27.63 -18.13 -5.92
C VAL A 261 26.62 -17.78 -7.01
N LEU A 262 27.09 -17.23 -8.14
CA LEU A 262 26.23 -16.93 -9.28
C LEU A 262 25.58 -18.22 -9.84
N GLY A 263 26.37 -19.29 -10.03
CA GLY A 263 25.86 -20.57 -10.51
C GLY A 263 24.79 -21.16 -9.59
N GLU A 264 25.00 -21.12 -8.28
CA GLU A 264 24.00 -21.57 -7.30
C GLU A 264 22.71 -20.74 -7.38
N ILE A 265 22.82 -19.42 -7.48
CA ILE A 265 21.65 -18.52 -7.64
C ILE A 265 20.89 -18.85 -8.94
N GLN A 266 21.61 -19.02 -10.05
CA GLN A 266 21.04 -19.30 -11.37
C GLN A 266 20.33 -20.66 -11.45
N THR A 267 20.77 -21.66 -10.69
CA THR A 267 20.08 -22.97 -10.63
C THR A 267 18.70 -22.89 -9.96
N THR A 268 18.37 -21.80 -9.29
CA THR A 268 17.09 -21.68 -8.57
C THR A 268 15.94 -21.28 -9.49
N GLY A 269 14.76 -21.87 -9.24
CA GLY A 269 13.53 -21.46 -9.94
C GLY A 269 13.11 -20.01 -9.63
N ALA A 270 13.58 -19.41 -8.53
CA ALA A 270 13.33 -18.01 -8.20
C ALA A 270 14.06 -17.07 -9.17
N TYR A 271 15.31 -17.39 -9.51
CA TYR A 271 16.09 -16.65 -10.51
C TYR A 271 15.44 -16.75 -11.88
N ALA A 272 15.14 -17.96 -12.36
CA ALA A 272 14.56 -18.17 -13.69
C ALA A 272 13.21 -17.45 -13.88
N ARG A 273 12.34 -17.44 -12.85
CA ARG A 273 11.09 -16.66 -12.88
C ARG A 273 11.35 -15.17 -12.97
N MET A 274 12.30 -14.67 -12.18
CA MET A 274 12.62 -13.25 -12.16
C MET A 274 13.22 -12.79 -13.49
N GLU A 275 14.19 -13.54 -14.02
CA GLU A 275 14.81 -13.26 -15.32
C GLU A 275 13.75 -13.20 -16.43
N LYS A 276 12.85 -14.20 -16.46
CA LYS A 276 11.77 -14.23 -17.44
C LYS A 276 10.91 -12.96 -17.38
N THR A 277 10.47 -12.57 -16.17
CA THR A 277 9.64 -11.37 -16.00
C THR A 277 10.37 -10.10 -16.43
N VAL A 278 11.63 -9.91 -16.05
CA VAL A 278 12.41 -8.73 -16.46
C VAL A 278 12.60 -8.70 -17.97
N ARG A 279 12.91 -9.83 -18.62
CA ARG A 279 13.02 -9.91 -20.09
C ARG A 279 11.69 -9.61 -20.80
N GLU A 280 10.57 -10.04 -20.23
CA GLU A 280 9.23 -9.70 -20.75
C GLU A 280 8.95 -8.21 -20.65
N GLU A 281 9.27 -7.57 -19.51
CA GLU A 281 9.14 -6.12 -19.32
C GLU A 281 10.03 -5.32 -20.28
N MET A 282 11.30 -5.71 -20.46
CA MET A 282 12.20 -5.10 -21.45
C MET A 282 11.64 -5.20 -22.88
N GLY A 283 11.03 -6.35 -23.22
CA GLY A 283 10.38 -6.54 -24.51
C GLY A 283 9.17 -5.63 -24.71
N LEU A 284 8.37 -5.39 -23.66
CA LEU A 284 7.25 -4.44 -23.69
C LEU A 284 7.73 -3.00 -23.82
N GLU A 285 8.79 -2.63 -23.10
CA GLU A 285 9.40 -1.29 -23.20
C GLU A 285 9.90 -1.01 -24.62
N GLU A 286 10.54 -2.00 -25.26
CA GLU A 286 10.95 -1.91 -26.65
C GLU A 286 9.75 -1.73 -27.61
N VAL A 287 8.62 -2.40 -27.34
CA VAL A 287 7.37 -2.19 -28.10
C VAL A 287 6.84 -0.77 -27.91
N VAL A 288 6.81 -0.26 -26.66
CA VAL A 288 6.40 1.11 -26.36
C VAL A 288 7.28 2.11 -27.11
N ARG A 289 8.61 1.93 -27.08
CA ARG A 289 9.58 2.77 -27.78
C ARG A 289 9.33 2.79 -29.28
N ARG A 290 9.22 1.61 -29.93
CA ARG A 290 8.94 1.49 -31.37
C ARG A 290 7.62 2.13 -31.78
N LEU A 291 6.58 1.98 -30.96
CA LEU A 291 5.29 2.61 -31.21
C LEU A 291 5.38 4.13 -31.09
N SER A 292 6.08 4.63 -30.07
CA SER A 292 6.33 6.05 -29.87
C SER A 292 7.09 6.69 -31.05
N GLU A 293 8.10 6.00 -31.59
CA GLU A 293 8.85 6.43 -32.79
C GLU A 293 7.95 6.54 -34.03
N LYS A 294 6.93 5.68 -34.12
CA LYS A 294 5.89 5.73 -35.17
C LYS A 294 4.74 6.69 -34.81
N GLY A 295 4.88 7.45 -33.73
CA GLY A 295 3.89 8.42 -33.25
C GLY A 295 2.74 7.82 -32.45
N VAL A 296 2.71 6.51 -32.18
CA VAL A 296 1.63 5.82 -31.47
C VAL A 296 1.93 5.76 -29.97
N ASN A 297 1.59 6.83 -29.24
CA ASN A 297 1.87 6.95 -27.81
C ASN A 297 0.65 6.77 -26.89
N ASN A 298 -0.57 6.76 -27.45
CA ASN A 298 -1.81 6.55 -26.72
C ASN A 298 -2.81 5.68 -27.50
N LEU A 299 -3.87 5.27 -26.80
CA LEU A 299 -4.89 4.36 -27.33
C LEU A 299 -5.62 4.90 -28.56
N LEU A 300 -5.86 6.21 -28.63
CA LEU A 300 -6.44 6.88 -29.79
C LEU A 300 -5.55 6.72 -31.02
N ARG A 301 -4.25 6.97 -30.86
CA ARG A 301 -3.28 6.82 -31.95
C ARG A 301 -3.11 5.34 -32.33
N TRP A 302 -3.22 4.41 -31.39
CA TRP A 302 -3.28 2.97 -31.69
C TRP A 302 -4.48 2.62 -32.57
N SER A 303 -5.65 3.17 -32.25
CA SER A 303 -6.87 2.94 -33.05
C SER A 303 -6.76 3.41 -34.50
N LYS A 304 -5.95 4.46 -34.75
CA LYS A 304 -5.70 5.05 -36.07
C LYS A 304 -4.41 4.56 -36.73
N ALA A 305 -3.64 3.71 -36.05
CA ALA A 305 -2.36 3.23 -36.55
C ALA A 305 -2.56 2.39 -37.82
N ALA A 306 -1.67 2.56 -38.80
CA ALA A 306 -1.69 1.73 -40.00
C ALA A 306 -1.42 0.26 -39.65
N GLU A 307 -2.00 -0.67 -40.42
CA GLU A 307 -1.85 -2.11 -40.16
C GLU A 307 -0.38 -2.57 -40.22
N GLU A 308 0.47 -1.93 -41.01
CA GLU A 308 1.93 -2.17 -41.01
C GLU A 308 2.57 -1.84 -39.64
N VAL A 309 2.09 -0.79 -38.95
CA VAL A 309 2.54 -0.45 -37.60
C VAL A 309 2.11 -1.53 -36.62
N LYS A 310 0.85 -1.97 -36.69
CA LYS A 310 0.29 -3.01 -35.81
C LYS A 310 0.92 -4.38 -36.04
N ALA A 311 1.24 -4.73 -37.28
CA ALA A 311 1.88 -6.01 -37.63
C ALA A 311 3.30 -6.15 -37.05
N GLY A 312 3.98 -5.04 -36.75
CA GLY A 312 5.29 -5.05 -36.09
C GLY A 312 5.26 -5.27 -34.58
N VAL A 313 4.08 -5.32 -33.97
CA VAL A 313 3.89 -5.52 -32.52
C VAL A 313 3.65 -7.00 -32.23
N CYS A 314 4.22 -7.51 -31.13
CA CYS A 314 3.99 -8.89 -30.72
C CYS A 314 2.51 -9.14 -30.39
N GLU A 315 2.03 -10.35 -30.65
CA GLU A 315 0.61 -10.71 -30.56
C GLU A 315 0.00 -10.43 -29.17
N ASN A 316 0.78 -10.65 -28.10
CA ASN A 316 0.33 -10.37 -26.74
C ASN A 316 0.05 -8.87 -26.51
N ALA A 317 0.98 -8.00 -26.92
CA ALA A 317 0.81 -6.56 -26.77
C ALA A 317 -0.33 -6.04 -27.65
N LYS A 318 -0.45 -6.56 -28.87
CA LYS A 318 -1.56 -6.25 -29.79
C LYS A 318 -2.92 -6.57 -29.14
N ASN A 319 -3.08 -7.80 -28.63
CA ASN A 319 -4.31 -8.24 -27.97
C ASN A 319 -4.65 -7.39 -26.74
N SER A 320 -3.65 -7.02 -25.92
CA SER A 320 -3.85 -6.12 -24.77
C SER A 320 -4.35 -4.74 -25.19
N LEU A 321 -3.75 -4.14 -26.23
CA LEU A 321 -4.15 -2.81 -26.71
C LEU A 321 -5.52 -2.83 -27.38
N ASP A 322 -5.84 -3.88 -28.14
CA ASP A 322 -7.16 -4.04 -28.76
C ASP A 322 -8.24 -4.28 -27.71
N ALA A 323 -7.96 -5.06 -26.66
CA ALA A 323 -8.87 -5.23 -25.51
C ALA A 323 -9.10 -3.89 -24.77
N ALA A 324 -8.04 -3.12 -24.50
CA ALA A 324 -8.15 -1.80 -23.89
C ALA A 324 -8.96 -0.83 -24.76
N LEU A 325 -8.81 -0.89 -26.08
CA LEU A 325 -9.58 -0.07 -27.02
C LEU A 325 -11.07 -0.42 -26.99
N GLN A 326 -11.41 -1.70 -26.90
CA GLN A 326 -12.81 -2.13 -26.79
C GLN A 326 -13.43 -1.69 -25.45
N GLU A 327 -12.70 -1.84 -24.34
CA GLU A 327 -13.15 -1.36 -23.03
C GLU A 327 -13.40 0.16 -23.04
N ALA A 328 -12.49 0.94 -23.63
CA ALA A 328 -12.64 2.38 -23.75
C ALA A 328 -13.90 2.77 -24.58
N ARG A 329 -14.20 2.02 -25.65
CA ARG A 329 -15.40 2.23 -26.47
C ARG A 329 -16.68 1.88 -25.70
N ASN A 330 -16.70 0.76 -25.00
CA ASN A 330 -17.86 0.33 -24.20
C ASN A 330 -18.22 1.38 -23.13
N ARG A 331 -17.22 1.95 -22.46
CA ARG A 331 -17.44 3.04 -21.48
C ARG A 331 -17.98 4.31 -22.13
N MET A 332 -17.45 4.69 -23.28
CA MET A 332 -17.92 5.88 -24.01
C MET A 332 -19.39 5.75 -24.43
N THR A 333 -19.79 4.59 -24.97
CA THR A 333 -21.19 4.30 -25.31
C THR A 333 -22.09 4.30 -24.07
N THR A 334 -21.61 3.79 -22.93
CA THR A 334 -22.35 3.82 -21.67
C THR A 334 -22.60 5.26 -21.19
N ILE A 335 -21.59 6.14 -21.31
CA ILE A 335 -21.73 7.57 -20.97
C ILE A 335 -22.68 8.29 -21.93
N GLU A 336 -22.61 8.02 -23.24
CA GLU A 336 -23.57 8.57 -24.21
C GLU A 336 -25.01 8.12 -23.92
N ALA A 337 -25.21 6.90 -23.42
CA ALA A 337 -26.52 6.41 -22.98
C ALA A 337 -26.96 7.02 -21.63
N MET A 338 -26.04 7.56 -20.82
CA MET A 338 -26.35 8.34 -19.61
C MET A 338 -26.83 9.77 -19.92
N LYS A 339 -27.16 10.09 -21.17
CA LYS A 339 -28.02 11.24 -21.47
C LYS A 339 -29.30 11.11 -20.64
N LEU A 340 -29.37 11.88 -19.56
CA LEU A 340 -30.56 12.03 -18.74
C LEU A 340 -31.58 12.82 -19.54
N GLU A 341 -32.41 12.11 -20.31
CA GLU A 341 -33.53 12.68 -21.04
C GLU A 341 -34.41 13.49 -20.08
N GLY A 342 -34.55 14.79 -20.33
CA GLY A 342 -35.29 15.73 -19.48
C GLY A 342 -34.51 16.43 -18.35
N TYR A 343 -33.22 16.16 -18.11
CA TYR A 343 -32.42 16.92 -17.14
C TYR A 343 -31.56 18.00 -17.85
N TYR A 344 -30.22 17.92 -17.78
CA TYR A 344 -29.32 18.76 -18.56
C TYR A 344 -28.56 17.89 -19.57
N GLU A 345 -28.69 18.20 -20.87
CA GLU A 345 -27.96 17.50 -21.94
C GLU A 345 -26.44 17.77 -21.90
N SER A 346 -26.01 18.84 -21.21
CA SER A 346 -24.60 19.19 -20.99
C SER A 346 -24.43 20.02 -19.71
N VAL A 347 -23.22 20.01 -19.14
CA VAL A 347 -22.85 20.89 -18.00
C VAL A 347 -23.01 22.38 -18.36
N TYR A 348 -22.89 22.74 -19.65
CA TYR A 348 -23.12 24.10 -20.14
C TYR A 348 -24.58 24.56 -20.02
N ASN A 349 -25.54 23.62 -20.07
CA ASN A 349 -26.97 23.90 -19.92
C ASN A 349 -27.45 23.78 -18.47
N ALA A 350 -26.59 23.36 -17.55
CA ALA A 350 -26.96 23.19 -16.15
C ALA A 350 -27.20 24.55 -15.48
N SER A 351 -28.24 24.63 -14.65
CA SER A 351 -28.54 25.82 -13.85
C SER A 351 -27.88 25.71 -12.48
N TRP A 352 -27.38 26.83 -11.95
CA TRP A 352 -26.86 26.89 -10.59
C TRP A 352 -27.99 27.01 -9.58
N HIS A 353 -27.94 26.20 -8.53
CA HIS A 353 -28.68 26.39 -7.29
C HIS A 353 -27.68 26.46 -6.13
N HIS A 354 -28.16 26.82 -4.94
CA HIS A 354 -27.30 26.95 -3.77
C HIS A 354 -27.95 26.37 -2.52
N VAL A 355 -27.13 25.85 -1.62
CA VAL A 355 -27.57 25.22 -0.37
C VAL A 355 -27.28 26.18 0.79
N LYS A 356 -28.32 26.54 1.53
CA LYS A 356 -28.24 27.36 2.74
C LYS A 356 -28.54 26.53 3.98
N GLU A 357 -27.91 26.90 5.07
CA GLU A 357 -28.12 26.29 6.37
C GLU A 357 -29.26 27.00 7.12
N VAL A 358 -30.39 26.33 7.33
CA VAL A 358 -31.60 26.90 7.92
C VAL A 358 -31.82 26.35 9.33
N PRO A 359 -32.08 27.20 10.34
CA PRO A 359 -32.44 26.71 11.67
C PRO A 359 -33.81 26.02 11.63
N GLY A 360 -33.83 24.71 11.87
CA GLY A 360 -35.06 23.91 11.98
C GLY A 360 -35.41 23.62 13.44
N ALA A 361 -36.66 23.18 13.67
CA ALA A 361 -37.16 22.86 15.02
C ALA A 361 -36.40 21.71 15.71
N GLU A 362 -35.80 20.79 14.94
CA GLU A 362 -35.06 19.60 15.40
C GLU A 362 -33.54 19.69 15.18
N GLY A 363 -33.02 20.86 14.79
CA GLY A 363 -31.62 21.08 14.49
C GLY A 363 -31.40 21.84 13.19
N THR A 364 -30.14 22.01 12.83
CA THR A 364 -29.76 22.78 11.66
C THR A 364 -29.99 21.98 10.36
N GLY A 365 -30.96 22.41 9.56
CA GLY A 365 -31.30 21.81 8.27
C GLY A 365 -30.56 22.46 7.11
N MET A 366 -30.55 21.79 5.95
CA MET A 366 -30.02 22.33 4.70
C MET A 366 -31.17 22.51 3.71
N GLU A 367 -31.31 23.72 3.16
CA GLU A 367 -32.32 24.08 2.17
C GLU A 367 -31.65 24.40 0.82
N VAL A 368 -32.14 23.80 -0.27
CA VAL A 368 -31.69 24.10 -1.63
C VAL A 368 -32.55 25.21 -2.23
N LYS A 369 -31.93 26.33 -2.62
CA LYS A 369 -32.58 27.48 -3.25
C LYS A 369 -32.21 27.61 -4.72
N LYS A 370 -33.19 28.00 -5.54
CA LYS A 370 -33.01 28.20 -6.99
C LYS A 370 -32.14 29.40 -7.29
N GLY A 371 -31.21 29.23 -8.24
CA GLY A 371 -30.34 30.30 -8.73
C GLY A 371 -29.04 30.47 -7.96
N LYS A 372 -28.26 31.47 -8.36
CA LYS A 372 -27.05 31.90 -7.65
C LYS A 372 -27.40 32.44 -6.26
N PRO A 373 -26.53 32.26 -5.25
CA PRO A 373 -26.74 32.86 -3.95
C PRO A 373 -26.71 34.40 -4.05
N GLU A 374 -27.57 35.07 -3.29
CA GLU A 374 -27.59 36.54 -3.21
C GLU A 374 -26.30 37.12 -2.64
N GLN A 375 -25.64 36.37 -1.75
CA GLN A 375 -24.36 36.69 -1.15
C GLN A 375 -23.36 35.58 -1.49
N SER A 376 -22.23 35.95 -2.08
CA SER A 376 -21.09 35.05 -2.25
C SER A 376 -20.38 34.82 -0.93
N TRP A 377 -19.52 33.80 -0.87
CA TRP A 377 -18.59 33.68 0.25
C TRP A 377 -17.66 34.90 0.31
N THR A 378 -17.42 35.40 1.51
CA THR A 378 -16.48 36.48 1.79
C THR A 378 -15.14 35.88 2.17
N TYR A 379 -14.07 36.43 1.59
CA TYR A 379 -12.70 36.03 1.87
C TYR A 379 -11.88 37.24 2.31
N ASN A 380 -11.06 37.07 3.35
CA ASN A 380 -10.07 38.04 3.76
C ASN A 380 -8.79 37.81 2.94
N GLU A 381 -8.18 38.89 2.44
CA GLU A 381 -6.86 38.81 1.80
C GLU A 381 -5.78 38.81 2.90
N VAL A 382 -5.02 37.71 2.98
CA VAL A 382 -3.88 37.53 3.89
C VAL A 382 -2.64 37.30 3.04
N GLY A 383 -1.93 38.39 2.72
CA GLY A 383 -0.81 38.34 1.78
C GLY A 383 -1.27 37.89 0.39
N ASP A 384 -0.59 36.90 -0.19
CA ASP A 384 -0.93 36.32 -1.50
C ASP A 384 -2.04 35.24 -1.42
N THR A 385 -2.65 35.06 -0.25
CA THR A 385 -3.67 34.03 -0.02
C THR A 385 -5.01 34.62 0.37
N LEU A 386 -6.09 33.91 0.04
CA LEU A 386 -7.44 34.20 0.50
C LEU A 386 -7.77 33.27 1.67
N GLU A 387 -8.25 33.79 2.80
CA GLU A 387 -8.81 33.02 3.92
C GLU A 387 -10.31 33.26 4.02
N LYS A 388 -11.08 32.26 4.49
CA LYS A 388 -12.52 32.41 4.68
C LYS A 388 -12.83 33.40 5.80
N ASP A 389 -13.69 34.39 5.53
CA ASP A 389 -14.13 35.33 6.55
C ASP A 389 -15.32 34.77 7.34
N ASP A 390 -15.04 34.13 8.48
CA ASP A 390 -16.07 33.60 9.39
C ASP A 390 -16.74 34.69 10.25
N GLY A 391 -16.27 35.95 10.19
CA GLY A 391 -16.78 37.06 11.02
C GLY A 391 -18.16 37.60 10.63
N VAL A 392 -18.66 37.29 9.43
CA VAL A 392 -19.90 37.85 8.85
C VAL A 392 -21.15 37.02 9.21
N GLN A 393 -21.10 36.18 10.24
CA GLN A 393 -22.30 35.53 10.81
C GLN A 393 -23.29 36.50 11.50
N GLN A 394 -22.99 37.80 11.57
CA GLN A 394 -23.81 38.81 12.26
C GLN A 394 -25.06 39.25 11.50
N SER A 395 -25.14 39.04 10.18
CA SER A 395 -26.41 39.25 9.48
C SER A 395 -27.25 37.99 9.66
N GLY A 396 -28.50 38.10 10.13
CA GLY A 396 -29.41 36.97 10.38
C GLY A 396 -29.80 36.14 9.13
N ALA A 397 -28.99 36.16 8.07
CA ALA A 397 -29.14 35.37 6.87
C ALA A 397 -28.49 33.98 7.04
N ALA A 398 -29.21 32.94 6.60
CA ALA A 398 -28.75 31.56 6.57
C ALA A 398 -27.42 31.42 5.77
N PRO A 399 -26.34 30.85 6.35
CA PRO A 399 -25.04 30.82 5.70
C PRO A 399 -25.05 29.89 4.48
N LEU A 400 -24.34 30.33 3.43
CA LEU A 400 -24.13 29.57 2.20
C LEU A 400 -23.14 28.43 2.44
N ARG A 401 -23.54 27.20 2.11
CA ARG A 401 -22.73 25.98 2.30
C ARG A 401 -22.17 25.42 1.00
N LEU A 402 -22.96 25.40 -0.07
CA LEU A 402 -22.60 24.81 -1.37
C LEU A 402 -23.29 25.55 -2.51
N MET A 403 -22.63 25.61 -3.66
CA MET A 403 -23.27 25.86 -4.96
C MET A 403 -23.34 24.53 -5.71
N VAL A 404 -24.47 24.23 -6.33
CA VAL A 404 -24.78 22.89 -6.84
C VAL A 404 -25.36 22.98 -8.26
N LEU A 405 -24.94 22.08 -9.15
CA LEU A 405 -25.45 22.01 -10.53
C LEU A 405 -26.80 21.29 -10.59
N THR A 406 -27.86 21.97 -10.97
CA THR A 406 -29.23 21.44 -10.91
C THR A 406 -29.97 21.61 -12.23
N SER A 407 -31.07 20.88 -12.38
CA SER A 407 -32.03 21.01 -13.49
C SER A 407 -33.35 21.60 -12.98
N ASP A 408 -34.24 22.01 -13.89
CA ASP A 408 -35.61 22.37 -13.52
C ASP A 408 -36.40 21.20 -12.88
N ASN A 409 -35.97 19.97 -13.13
CA ASN A 409 -36.51 18.75 -12.50
C ASN A 409 -35.84 18.41 -11.16
N GLY A 410 -35.06 19.34 -10.58
CA GLY A 410 -34.34 19.15 -9.34
C GLY A 410 -33.00 18.44 -9.51
N TRP A 411 -32.53 17.81 -8.43
CA TRP A 411 -31.23 17.16 -8.35
C TRP A 411 -31.32 15.67 -8.71
N PRO A 412 -30.57 15.17 -9.71
CA PRO A 412 -30.73 13.80 -10.21
C PRO A 412 -30.07 12.71 -9.35
N TYR A 413 -29.20 13.03 -8.38
CA TYR A 413 -28.39 12.03 -7.66
C TYR A 413 -28.77 11.86 -6.19
N SER A 414 -29.03 10.62 -5.75
CA SER A 414 -28.95 10.31 -4.32
C SER A 414 -27.47 10.22 -3.89
N TRP A 415 -27.06 10.91 -2.81
CA TRP A 415 -25.70 10.78 -2.25
C TRP A 415 -25.28 9.34 -1.91
N LYS A 416 -26.25 8.43 -1.79
CA LYS A 416 -26.05 7.00 -1.55
C LYS A 416 -26.15 6.20 -2.85
N ARG A 417 -25.21 6.34 -3.77
CA ARG A 417 -24.99 5.34 -4.82
C ARG A 417 -23.54 4.88 -4.76
N GLY A 418 -23.33 3.69 -4.18
CA GLY A 418 -22.03 3.05 -4.06
C GLY A 418 -21.12 3.69 -3.01
N LEU A 419 -20.55 2.89 -2.10
CA LEU A 419 -19.66 3.37 -1.04
C LEU A 419 -18.41 4.12 -1.53
N ASN A 420 -18.09 4.12 -2.83
CA ASN A 420 -16.86 4.67 -3.40
C ASN A 420 -17.03 5.72 -4.52
N GLU A 421 -18.25 6.09 -4.92
CA GLU A 421 -18.48 7.14 -5.92
C GLU A 421 -18.90 8.44 -5.24
N ARG A 422 -17.95 9.09 -4.56
CA ARG A 422 -18.14 10.49 -4.18
C ARG A 422 -18.18 11.30 -5.48
N ILE A 423 -19.35 11.81 -5.85
CA ILE A 423 -19.48 12.71 -7.00
C ILE A 423 -18.87 14.04 -6.58
N HIS A 424 -17.57 14.22 -6.82
CA HIS A 424 -16.84 15.43 -6.44
C HIS A 424 -17.12 16.61 -7.38
N ASP A 425 -17.61 16.35 -8.60
CA ASP A 425 -17.61 17.34 -9.69
C ASP A 425 -18.89 18.16 -9.82
N CYS A 426 -19.90 17.91 -8.99
CA CYS A 426 -21.24 18.49 -9.15
C CYS A 426 -21.62 19.53 -8.10
N TYR A 427 -20.69 19.88 -7.19
CA TYR A 427 -20.84 20.98 -6.26
C TYR A 427 -19.54 21.78 -6.10
N VAL A 428 -19.70 23.08 -5.87
CA VAL A 428 -18.62 23.99 -5.49
C VAL A 428 -18.82 24.33 -4.02
N ASN A 429 -17.80 24.10 -3.21
CA ASN A 429 -17.75 24.60 -1.83
C ASN A 429 -16.89 25.87 -1.77
N CYS A 430 -16.81 26.47 -0.58
CA CYS A 430 -15.99 27.66 -0.38
C CYS A 430 -14.51 27.44 -0.73
N GLU A 431 -13.94 26.26 -0.49
CA GLU A 431 -12.53 25.99 -0.82
C GLU A 431 -12.28 25.98 -2.33
N VAL A 432 -13.17 25.34 -3.11
CA VAL A 432 -13.05 25.28 -4.57
C VAL A 432 -13.18 26.68 -5.17
N GLU A 433 -14.15 27.48 -4.69
CA GLU A 433 -14.29 28.86 -5.16
C GLU A 433 -13.09 29.72 -4.76
N ARG A 434 -12.59 29.58 -3.52
CA ARG A 434 -11.39 30.28 -3.03
C ARG A 434 -10.18 30.03 -3.92
N VAL A 435 -9.89 28.76 -4.23
CA VAL A 435 -8.78 28.39 -5.13
C VAL A 435 -9.02 28.94 -6.54
N TRP A 436 -10.26 28.91 -7.03
CA TRP A 436 -10.58 29.48 -8.33
C TRP A 436 -10.36 30.99 -8.38
N GLN A 437 -10.66 31.75 -7.33
CA GLN A 437 -10.37 33.19 -7.28
C GLN A 437 -8.88 33.48 -7.33
N ILE A 438 -8.04 32.65 -6.68
CA ILE A 438 -6.57 32.74 -6.76
C ILE A 438 -6.12 32.52 -8.21
N VAL A 439 -6.50 31.38 -8.80
CA VAL A 439 -6.14 31.03 -10.20
C VAL A 439 -6.63 32.09 -11.18
N LYS A 440 -7.82 32.65 -10.95
CA LYS A 440 -8.39 33.70 -11.81
C LYS A 440 -7.61 35.01 -11.72
N LYS A 441 -7.11 35.39 -10.54
CA LYS A 441 -6.23 36.55 -10.34
C LYS A 441 -4.94 36.36 -11.14
N ASP A 442 -4.30 35.19 -11.00
CA ASP A 442 -3.07 34.83 -11.71
C ASP A 442 -3.24 34.79 -13.24
N LEU A 443 -4.42 34.42 -13.75
CA LEU A 443 -4.72 34.42 -15.18
C LEU A 443 -5.01 35.82 -15.76
N SER A 444 -5.26 36.81 -14.90
CA SER A 444 -5.57 38.18 -15.31
C SER A 444 -4.39 39.15 -15.25
N GLU A 445 -3.28 38.73 -14.65
CA GLU A 445 -1.96 39.38 -14.73
C GLU A 445 -1.19 38.86 -15.95
#